data_AF-A0A0F9PXE9-F1
#
_entry.id   AF-A0A0F9PXE9-F1
#
_cell.length_a   1.000
_cell.length_b   1.000
_cell.length_c   1.000
_cell.angle_alpha   90.00
_cell.angle_beta   90.00
_cell.angle_gamma   90.00
#
_symmetry.space_group_name_H-M   'P 1'
#
loop_
_entity.id
_entity.type
_entity.pdbx_description
1 polymer ?
#
loop_
_entity_poly.entity_id
_entity_poly.type
_entity_poly.pdbx_seq_one_letter_code
_entity_poly.pdbx_strand_id
1 'polypeptide(L)'
;MSLVDALRGAEACKPALAWIEQYSTFEDAWDGCHRGDWLLWFAHILGVNPHLVVQTAIRCAQLGLKSKKLIVEVALAITWKAEEIDSSRIKRARWMVELASHRGFAGPPDMDVLQLMVEVVRQQIPWSLVKAQTEIIDGKAIINMKLGPQGLGCVVQNLTKK
;
A
#
# COMPACT_ATOMS: atom_id res chain seq x y z
N MET A 1 -13.46 -19.13 0.40
CA MET A 1 -12.54 -18.51 1.38
C MET A 1 -13.05 -17.10 1.62
N SER A 2 -13.17 -16.64 2.86
CA SER A 2 -13.65 -15.26 3.09
C SER A 2 -12.56 -14.24 2.73
N LEU A 3 -12.98 -13.00 2.47
CA LEU A 3 -12.11 -11.82 2.27
C LEU A 3 -11.06 -11.69 3.38
N VAL A 4 -11.51 -11.92 4.62
CA VAL A 4 -10.72 -11.85 5.84
C VAL A 4 -9.71 -12.99 5.90
N ASP A 5 -10.09 -14.21 5.50
CA ASP A 5 -9.18 -15.35 5.48
C ASP A 5 -8.05 -15.17 4.45
N ALA A 6 -8.38 -14.58 3.28
CA ALA A 6 -7.39 -14.23 2.26
C ALA A 6 -6.35 -13.24 2.81
N LEU A 7 -6.79 -12.19 3.49
CA LEU A 7 -5.90 -11.17 4.05
C LEU A 7 -5.17 -11.61 5.32
N ARG A 8 -5.76 -12.51 6.10
CA ARG A 8 -5.09 -13.14 7.25
C ARG A 8 -3.89 -13.99 6.79
N GLY A 9 -4.01 -14.67 5.65
CA GLY A 9 -2.89 -15.37 5.01
C GLY A 9 -1.77 -14.46 4.51
N ALA A 10 -2.08 -13.18 4.28
CA ALA A 10 -1.13 -12.13 3.89
C ALA A 10 -0.59 -11.30 5.07
N GLU A 11 -0.79 -11.76 6.31
CA GLU A 11 -0.37 -11.10 7.55
C GLU A 11 -0.88 -9.65 7.71
N ALA A 12 -2.11 -9.38 7.24
CA ALA A 12 -2.74 -8.08 7.41
C ALA A 12 -2.84 -7.69 8.90
N CYS A 13 -2.62 -6.41 9.21
CA CYS A 13 -2.70 -5.92 10.58
C CYS A 13 -4.15 -5.96 11.09
N LYS A 14 -4.35 -6.03 12.41
CA LYS A 14 -5.70 -6.04 13.03
C LYS A 14 -6.61 -4.90 12.54
N PRO A 15 -6.13 -3.64 12.40
CA PRO A 15 -6.94 -2.56 11.83
C PRO A 15 -7.36 -2.81 10.38
N ALA A 16 -6.50 -3.38 9.55
CA ALA A 16 -6.82 -3.70 8.16
C ALA A 16 -7.85 -4.84 8.05
N LEU A 17 -7.76 -5.84 8.93
CA LEU A 17 -8.77 -6.91 9.02
C LEU A 17 -10.12 -6.37 9.50
N ALA A 18 -10.13 -5.55 10.55
CA ALA A 18 -11.37 -4.93 11.06
C ALA A 18 -12.02 -3.97 10.04
N TRP A 19 -11.22 -3.37 9.16
CA TRP A 19 -11.71 -2.59 8.04
C TRP A 19 -12.35 -3.47 6.97
N ILE A 20 -11.67 -4.54 6.54
CA ILE A 20 -12.15 -5.39 5.45
C ILE A 20 -13.43 -6.15 5.83
N GLU A 21 -13.63 -6.45 7.11
CA GLU A 21 -14.82 -7.11 7.65
C GLU A 21 -16.12 -6.32 7.41
N GLN A 22 -16.02 -5.02 7.08
CA GLN A 22 -17.18 -4.16 6.80
C GLN A 22 -17.70 -4.31 5.37
N TYR A 23 -17.00 -5.06 4.51
CA TYR A 23 -17.28 -5.14 3.08
C TYR A 23 -17.55 -6.58 2.64
N SER A 24 -18.43 -6.74 1.66
CA SER A 24 -18.79 -8.05 1.11
C SER A 24 -17.85 -8.49 -0.01
N THR A 25 -17.22 -7.54 -0.70
CA THR A 25 -16.30 -7.81 -1.82
C THR A 25 -15.01 -6.99 -1.71
N PHE A 26 -13.97 -7.41 -2.43
CA PHE A 26 -12.73 -6.64 -2.51
C PHE A 26 -12.92 -5.33 -3.28
N GLU A 27 -13.86 -5.29 -4.22
CA GLU A 27 -14.22 -4.08 -4.98
C GLU A 27 -14.84 -3.03 -4.06
N ASP A 28 -15.83 -3.43 -3.26
CA ASP A 28 -16.46 -2.52 -2.28
C ASP A 28 -15.43 -2.02 -1.26
N ALA A 29 -14.53 -2.89 -0.80
CA ALA A 29 -13.47 -2.51 0.12
C ALA A 29 -12.45 -1.56 -0.51
N TRP A 30 -12.12 -1.76 -1.80
CA TRP A 30 -11.26 -0.88 -2.58
C TRP A 30 -11.91 0.50 -2.75
N ASP A 31 -13.19 0.54 -3.11
CA ASP A 31 -13.96 1.77 -3.37
C ASP A 31 -14.34 2.53 -2.10
N GLY A 32 -14.50 1.82 -0.97
CA GLY A 32 -14.72 2.43 0.35
C GLY A 32 -13.44 2.94 1.04
N CYS A 33 -12.26 2.50 0.61
CA CYS A 33 -11.00 2.83 1.30
C CYS A 33 -10.56 4.29 1.05
N HIS A 34 -10.42 5.05 2.13
CA HIS A 34 -9.97 6.45 2.14
C HIS A 34 -8.46 6.59 2.40
N ARG A 35 -7.72 5.48 2.46
CA ARG A 35 -6.28 5.46 2.77
C ARG A 35 -5.46 4.98 1.57
N GLY A 36 -4.75 5.91 0.94
CA GLY A 36 -3.89 5.60 -0.22
C GLY A 36 -2.78 4.57 0.10
N ASP A 37 -2.23 4.59 1.30
CA ASP A 37 -1.20 3.63 1.73
C ASP A 37 -1.76 2.20 1.91
N TRP A 38 -3.04 2.08 2.27
CA TRP A 38 -3.75 0.79 2.34
C TRP A 38 -4.09 0.27 0.95
N LEU A 39 -4.52 1.14 0.03
CA LEU A 39 -4.77 0.76 -1.36
C LEU A 39 -3.50 0.25 -2.05
N LEU A 40 -2.35 0.90 -1.84
CA LEU A 40 -1.07 0.45 -2.40
C LEU A 40 -0.61 -0.89 -1.81
N TRP A 41 -0.81 -1.11 -0.51
CA TRP A 41 -0.56 -2.40 0.11
C TRP A 41 -1.43 -3.48 -0.51
N PHE A 42 -2.72 -3.20 -0.63
CA PHE A 42 -3.69 -4.16 -1.10
C PHE A 42 -3.44 -4.53 -2.57
N ALA A 43 -3.14 -3.55 -3.42
CA ALA A 43 -2.68 -3.77 -4.80
C ALA A 43 -1.43 -4.67 -4.85
N HIS A 44 -0.44 -4.43 -3.99
CA HIS A 44 0.77 -5.25 -3.94
C HIS A 44 0.49 -6.70 -3.54
N ILE A 45 -0.34 -6.93 -2.51
CA ILE A 45 -0.70 -8.28 -2.07
C ILE A 45 -1.47 -9.03 -3.15
N LEU A 46 -2.27 -8.33 -3.94
CA LEU A 46 -2.99 -8.90 -5.07
C LEU A 46 -2.13 -9.06 -6.34
N GLY A 47 -0.82 -8.84 -6.27
CA GLY A 47 0.10 -9.12 -7.36
C GLY A 47 0.21 -8.04 -8.43
N VAL A 48 -0.29 -6.83 -8.17
CA VAL A 48 -0.04 -5.68 -9.06
C VAL A 48 1.47 -5.45 -9.18
N ASN A 49 1.93 -5.13 -10.40
CA ASN A 49 3.34 -4.88 -10.71
C ASN A 49 3.96 -3.93 -9.67
N PRO A 50 5.01 -4.35 -8.94
CA PRO A 50 5.57 -3.56 -7.86
C PRO A 50 6.21 -2.24 -8.34
N HIS A 51 6.62 -2.14 -9.61
CA HIS A 51 7.07 -0.87 -10.19
C HIS A 51 5.95 0.15 -10.29
N LEU A 52 4.74 -0.28 -10.66
CA LEU A 52 3.57 0.59 -10.72
C LEU A 52 3.20 1.07 -9.31
N VAL A 53 3.16 0.16 -8.33
CA VAL A 53 2.90 0.49 -6.92
C VAL A 53 3.88 1.56 -6.41
N VAL A 54 5.18 1.41 -6.71
CA VAL A 54 6.21 2.39 -6.32
C VAL A 54 6.03 3.73 -7.02
N GLN A 55 5.77 3.74 -8.33
CA GLN A 55 5.56 4.98 -9.08
C GLN A 55 4.33 5.75 -8.56
N THR A 56 3.26 5.03 -8.24
CA THR A 56 2.06 5.60 -7.64
C THR A 56 2.34 6.16 -6.25
N ALA A 57 3.13 5.47 -5.43
CA ALA A 57 3.56 5.98 -4.13
C ALA A 57 4.39 7.27 -4.25
N ILE A 58 5.32 7.34 -5.21
CA ILE A 58 6.09 8.56 -5.49
C ILE A 58 5.15 9.70 -5.92
N ARG A 59 4.15 9.41 -6.75
CA ARG A 59 3.17 10.42 -7.15
C ARG A 59 2.34 10.92 -5.97
N CYS A 60 1.92 10.04 -5.07
CA CYS A 60 1.26 10.42 -3.82
C CYS A 60 2.18 11.31 -2.96
N ALA A 61 3.45 10.93 -2.81
CA ALA A 61 4.43 11.70 -2.05
C ALA A 61 4.61 13.13 -2.60
N GLN A 62 4.53 13.32 -3.92
CA GLN A 62 4.58 14.65 -4.56
C GLN A 62 3.40 15.56 -4.19
N LEU A 63 2.26 15.00 -3.79
CA LEU A 63 1.09 15.78 -3.38
C LEU A 63 1.23 16.33 -1.96
N GLY A 64 1.76 15.52 -1.04
CA GLY A 64 1.79 15.85 0.39
C GLY A 64 3.11 16.42 0.88
N LEU A 65 4.25 16.06 0.26
CA LEU A 65 5.57 16.49 0.73
C LEU A 65 5.98 17.82 0.11
N LYS A 66 6.36 18.78 0.96
CA LYS A 66 6.91 20.07 0.52
C LYS A 66 8.35 19.98 0.02
N SER A 67 9.12 19.01 0.52
CA SER A 67 10.54 18.86 0.20
C SER A 67 10.74 18.02 -1.07
N LYS A 68 11.07 18.69 -2.18
CA LYS A 68 11.48 18.03 -3.43
C LYS A 68 12.70 17.12 -3.23
N LYS A 69 13.61 17.52 -2.34
CA LYS A 69 14.80 16.72 -1.97
C LYS A 69 14.38 15.39 -1.35
N LEU A 70 13.44 15.40 -0.40
CA LEU A 70 12.95 14.19 0.25
C LEU A 70 12.27 13.25 -0.74
N ILE A 71 11.45 13.79 -1.65
CA ILE A 71 10.80 13.00 -2.71
C ILE A 71 11.86 12.29 -3.57
N VAL A 72 12.90 13.01 -4.00
CA VAL A 72 13.98 12.45 -4.83
C VAL A 72 14.80 11.42 -4.06
N GLU A 73 15.20 11.70 -2.83
CA GLU A 73 15.98 10.78 -2.00
C GLU A 73 15.25 9.46 -1.78
N VAL A 74 13.96 9.50 -1.48
CA VAL A 74 13.20 8.27 -1.24
C VAL A 74 12.85 7.57 -2.55
N ALA A 75 12.51 8.30 -3.63
CA ALA A 75 12.33 7.72 -4.95
C ALA A 75 13.59 6.97 -5.42
N LEU A 76 14.77 7.56 -5.23
CA LEU A 76 16.05 6.90 -5.49
C LEU A 76 16.22 5.69 -4.56
N ALA A 77 16.01 5.81 -3.25
CA ALA A 77 16.16 4.68 -2.33
C ALA A 77 15.26 3.48 -2.68
N ILE A 78 14.11 3.71 -3.30
CA ILE A 78 13.17 2.67 -3.71
C ILE A 78 13.49 2.12 -5.11
N THR A 79 14.01 2.93 -6.03
CA THR A 79 14.26 2.52 -7.42
C THR A 79 15.72 2.19 -7.74
N TRP A 80 16.66 2.50 -6.83
CA TRP A 80 18.09 2.37 -7.08
C TRP A 80 18.55 0.91 -7.15
N LYS A 81 19.23 0.60 -8.27
CA LYS A 81 20.07 -0.58 -8.57
C LYS A 81 19.42 -1.97 -8.45
N ALA A 82 18.09 -2.06 -8.38
CA ALA A 82 17.43 -3.36 -8.32
C ALA A 82 16.63 -3.60 -9.60
N GLU A 83 16.92 -4.73 -10.25
CA GLU A 83 16.07 -5.28 -11.32
C GLU A 83 14.72 -5.74 -10.77
N GLU A 84 14.62 -5.96 -9.46
CA GLU A 84 13.42 -6.43 -8.77
C GLU A 84 13.07 -5.53 -7.56
N ILE A 85 11.79 -5.23 -7.39
CA ILE A 85 11.28 -4.48 -6.24
C ILE A 85 10.76 -5.46 -5.19
N ASP A 86 11.49 -5.57 -4.08
CA ASP A 86 11.15 -6.42 -2.94
C ASP A 86 10.11 -5.80 -1.98
N SER A 87 9.65 -6.60 -1.02
CA SER A 87 8.67 -6.19 0.00
C SER A 87 9.16 -5.07 0.92
N SER A 88 10.46 -4.93 1.17
CA SER A 88 11.04 -3.85 1.98
C SER A 88 10.90 -2.49 1.29
N ARG A 89 11.01 -2.48 -0.05
CA ARG A 89 10.84 -1.30 -0.89
C ARG A 89 9.37 -0.90 -0.96
N ILE A 90 8.46 -1.87 -1.04
CA ILE A 90 7.02 -1.59 -0.94
C ILE A 90 6.63 -1.04 0.44
N LYS A 91 7.21 -1.57 1.52
CA LYS A 91 7.00 -1.01 2.88
C LYS A 91 7.45 0.46 2.96
N ARG A 92 8.61 0.79 2.39
CA ARG A 92 9.10 2.18 2.29
C ARG A 92 8.18 3.05 1.43
N ALA A 93 7.68 2.52 0.32
CA ALA A 93 6.74 3.21 -0.54
C ALA A 93 5.44 3.58 0.19
N ARG A 94 4.88 2.65 0.97
CA ARG A 94 3.69 2.90 1.79
C ARG A 94 3.95 3.93 2.88
N TRP A 95 5.06 3.80 3.59
CA TRP A 95 5.45 4.76 4.63
C TRP A 95 5.59 6.18 4.08
N MET A 96 6.05 6.36 2.83
CA MET A 96 6.05 7.68 2.20
C MET A 96 4.66 8.25 2.03
N VAL A 97 3.68 7.44 1.59
CA VAL A 97 2.31 7.91 1.39
C VAL A 97 1.68 8.29 2.72
N GLU A 98 1.91 7.49 3.76
CA GLU A 98 1.53 7.83 5.12
C GLU A 98 2.19 9.15 5.57
N LEU A 99 3.52 9.29 5.47
CA LEU A 99 4.23 10.52 5.82
C LEU A 99 3.73 11.74 5.04
N ALA A 100 3.44 11.57 3.76
CA ALA A 100 2.94 12.62 2.88
C ALA A 100 1.52 13.04 3.28
N SER A 101 0.67 12.11 3.71
CA SER A 101 -0.66 12.43 4.25
C SER A 101 -0.58 13.34 5.48
N HIS A 102 0.50 13.23 6.26
CA HIS A 102 0.79 14.12 7.39
C HIS A 102 1.61 15.37 7.00
N ARG A 103 1.79 15.63 5.70
CA ARG A 103 2.64 16.70 5.15
C ARG A 103 4.08 16.71 5.70
N GLY A 104 4.58 15.56 6.14
CA GLY A 104 5.92 15.41 6.69
C GLY A 104 6.08 15.78 8.17
N PHE A 105 5.00 15.96 8.95
CA PHE A 105 5.04 16.30 10.37
C PHE A 105 4.25 15.33 11.25
N ALA A 106 4.53 15.29 12.56
CA ALA A 106 3.70 14.57 13.52
C ALA A 106 2.41 15.37 13.78
N GLY A 107 1.27 14.88 13.31
CA GLY A 107 -0.05 15.49 13.44
C GLY A 107 -1.14 14.63 12.79
N PRO A 108 -2.43 14.96 12.89
CA PRO A 108 -3.47 14.26 12.12
C PRO A 108 -3.20 14.40 10.62
N PRO A 109 -3.58 13.42 9.79
CA PRO A 109 -3.39 13.52 8.36
C PRO A 109 -4.27 14.65 7.79
N ASP A 110 -3.77 15.30 6.75
CA ASP A 110 -4.53 16.25 5.96
C ASP A 110 -5.52 15.48 5.07
N MET A 111 -6.80 15.67 5.32
CA MET A 111 -7.87 14.92 4.66
C MET A 111 -7.99 15.24 3.17
N ASP A 112 -7.68 16.47 2.75
CA ASP A 112 -7.70 16.85 1.34
C ASP A 112 -6.55 16.16 0.60
N VAL A 113 -5.37 16.13 1.22
CA VAL A 113 -4.20 15.42 0.67
C VAL A 113 -4.48 13.91 0.60
N LEU A 114 -5.08 13.32 1.62
CA LEU A 114 -5.48 11.90 1.60
C LEU A 114 -6.43 11.59 0.45
N GLN A 115 -7.44 12.43 0.24
CA GLN A 115 -8.42 12.25 -0.83
C GLN A 115 -7.74 12.31 -2.21
N LEU A 116 -6.87 13.29 -2.44
CA LEU A 116 -6.09 13.39 -3.68
C LEU A 116 -5.17 12.18 -3.90
N MET A 117 -4.59 11.63 -2.83
CA MET A 117 -3.78 10.41 -2.93
C MET A 117 -4.62 9.20 -3.32
N VAL A 118 -5.81 9.01 -2.72
CA VAL A 118 -6.73 7.94 -3.08
C VAL A 118 -7.12 8.02 -4.55
N GLU A 119 -7.42 9.23 -5.03
CA GLU A 119 -7.71 9.48 -6.45
C GLU A 119 -6.54 9.11 -7.36
N VAL A 120 -5.32 9.52 -7.01
CA VAL A 120 -4.11 9.14 -7.75
C VAL A 120 -3.93 7.63 -7.77
N VAL A 121 -4.13 6.94 -6.64
CA VAL A 121 -4.00 5.48 -6.60
C VAL A 121 -5.02 4.84 -7.52
N ARG A 122 -6.30 5.23 -7.46
CA ARG A 122 -7.36 4.66 -8.30
C ARG A 122 -7.20 4.98 -9.78
N GLN A 123 -6.65 6.14 -10.12
CA GLN A 123 -6.36 6.52 -11.51
C GLN A 123 -5.22 5.68 -12.10
N GLN A 124 -4.16 5.43 -11.33
CA GLN A 124 -2.98 4.68 -11.82
C GLN A 124 -3.16 3.16 -11.69
N ILE A 125 -3.92 2.73 -10.69
CA ILE A 125 -4.19 1.34 -10.34
C ILE A 125 -5.72 1.21 -10.21
N PRO A 126 -6.47 1.21 -11.33
CA PRO A 126 -7.91 1.05 -11.28
C PRO A 126 -8.27 -0.35 -10.79
N TRP A 127 -9.46 -0.48 -10.19
CA TRP A 127 -9.94 -1.78 -9.71
C TRP A 127 -9.95 -2.84 -10.82
N SER A 128 -10.22 -2.49 -12.08
CA SER A 128 -10.14 -3.42 -13.21
C SER A 128 -8.76 -4.05 -13.39
N LEU A 129 -7.69 -3.30 -13.15
CA LEU A 129 -6.31 -3.79 -13.20
C LEU A 129 -6.04 -4.74 -12.04
N VAL A 130 -6.48 -4.36 -10.83
CA VAL A 130 -6.36 -5.18 -9.63
C VAL A 130 -7.14 -6.49 -9.81
N LYS A 131 -8.38 -6.41 -10.27
CA LYS A 131 -9.30 -7.52 -10.50
C LYS A 131 -8.74 -8.56 -11.46
N ALA A 132 -8.10 -8.11 -12.54
CA ALA A 132 -7.43 -9.01 -13.49
C ALA A 132 -6.32 -9.85 -12.84
N GLN A 133 -5.74 -9.40 -11.71
CA GLN A 133 -4.82 -10.20 -10.90
C GLN A 133 -5.54 -11.08 -9.87
N THR A 134 -6.78 -10.73 -9.51
CA THR A 134 -7.61 -11.47 -8.55
C THR A 134 -8.40 -12.63 -9.13
N GLU A 135 -8.65 -12.72 -10.44
CA GLU A 135 -9.40 -13.84 -11.06
C GLU A 135 -8.71 -15.20 -10.84
N ILE A 136 -7.45 -15.18 -10.44
CA ILE A 136 -6.67 -16.34 -9.99
C ILE A 136 -7.15 -16.89 -8.63
N ILE A 137 -7.92 -16.12 -7.85
CA ILE A 137 -8.40 -16.49 -6.51
C ILE A 137 -9.65 -17.41 -6.59
N ASP A 138 -10.48 -17.28 -7.63
CA ASP A 138 -11.73 -18.05 -7.81
C ASP A 138 -11.57 -19.31 -8.70
N GLY A 139 -10.33 -19.73 -8.97
CA GLY A 139 -10.02 -20.96 -9.71
C GLY A 139 -8.77 -21.71 -9.24
N LYS A 140 -8.23 -21.33 -8.06
CA LYS A 140 -6.93 -21.72 -7.49
C LYS A 140 -5.73 -21.40 -8.41
N ALA A 141 -5.09 -20.26 -8.17
CA ALA A 141 -3.66 -20.28 -7.90
C ALA A 141 -3.37 -19.57 -6.57
N ILE A 142 -2.60 -20.29 -5.76
CA ILE A 142 -1.94 -19.82 -4.55
C ILE A 142 -1.36 -18.43 -4.85
N ILE A 143 -1.60 -17.46 -3.96
CA ILE A 143 -0.80 -16.23 -3.89
C ILE A 143 0.62 -16.75 -4.02
N ASN A 144 1.30 -16.50 -5.13
CA ASN A 144 2.66 -17.01 -5.37
C ASN A 144 3.59 -16.17 -4.51
N MET A 145 3.35 -16.23 -3.19
CA MET A 145 4.16 -15.73 -2.12
C MET A 145 5.42 -16.58 -2.14
N LYS A 146 6.32 -16.24 -3.06
CA LYS A 146 7.72 -16.10 -2.66
C LYS A 146 7.80 -14.92 -1.69
N LEU A 147 7.09 -14.99 -0.55
CA LEU A 147 7.55 -14.26 0.63
C LEU A 147 8.83 -14.98 1.01
N GLY A 148 9.96 -14.33 0.71
CA GLY A 148 11.19 -14.65 1.43
C GLY A 148 10.89 -14.68 2.94
N PRO A 149 11.67 -15.45 3.72
CA PRO A 149 11.34 -15.92 5.08
C PRO A 149 11.26 -14.83 6.19
N GLN A 150 10.95 -13.59 5.85
CA GLN A 150 10.97 -12.44 6.75
C GLN A 150 9.56 -11.85 6.88
N GLY A 151 8.66 -12.63 7.49
CA GLY A 151 7.40 -12.13 8.05
C GLY A 151 7.72 -11.03 9.06
N LEU A 152 7.20 -9.82 8.82
CA LEU A 152 7.34 -8.70 9.75
C LEU A 152 6.22 -7.70 9.48
N GLY A 153 5.11 -7.91 10.20
CA GLY A 153 4.65 -6.99 11.25
C GLY A 153 4.47 -5.53 10.84
N CYS A 154 3.23 -5.06 11.00
CA CYS A 154 2.90 -3.66 11.20
C CYS A 154 3.82 -3.06 12.28
N VAL A 155 4.84 -2.30 11.88
CA VAL A 155 5.70 -1.59 12.83
C VAL A 155 4.93 -0.35 13.28
N VAL A 156 4.22 -0.50 14.40
CA VAL A 156 3.93 0.61 15.29
C VAL A 156 5.30 1.10 15.78
N GLN A 157 5.77 2.23 15.27
CA GLN A 157 6.94 2.89 15.82
C GLN A 157 6.59 3.39 17.22
N ASN A 158 6.93 2.61 18.24
CA ASN A 158 7.07 3.14 19.60
C ASN A 158 8.33 4.01 19.65
N LEU A 159 8.21 5.28 19.27
CA LEU A 159 9.14 6.32 19.69
C LEU A 159 8.83 6.67 21.15
N THR A 160 9.23 5.81 22.09
CA THR A 160 9.48 6.23 23.48
C THR A 160 10.59 5.40 24.13
N LYS A 161 11.65 6.12 24.51
CA LYS A 161 12.60 5.89 25.62
C LYS A 161 13.55 4.70 25.56
N LYS A 162 14.83 4.98 25.25
CA LYS A 162 15.89 5.16 26.27
C LYS A 162 17.07 5.92 25.67
#